data_AF-A0A7W1D226-F1
#
_entry.id   AF-A0A7W1D226-F1
#
_cell.length_a   1.000
_cell.length_b   1.000
_cell.length_c   1.000
_cell.angle_alpha   90.00
_cell.angle_beta   90.00
_cell.angle_gamma   90.00
#
_symmetry.space_group_name_H-M   'P 1'
#
loop_
_entity.id
_entity.type
_entity.pdbx_description
1 polymer ?
#
loop_
_entity_poly.entity_id
_entity_poly.type
_entity_poly.pdbx_seq_one_letter_code
_entity_poly.pdbx_strand_id
1 'polypeptide(L)'
;MSRRRRRRGPGSAKGRNRGGPRRRILITSASPTGEVKGPGTTIQAFVEAMDGSYLSRHDIDVYLDGQDMRFSYGRSSGRLTCSTGSLSSGTHTVEVEAYTEDDNGNSKTGRKRWTFMIKK
;
A
#
# COMPACT_ATOMS: atom_id res chain seq x y z
N MET A 1 -52.53 -3.07 39.46
CA MET A 1 -51.22 -3.26 40.13
C MET A 1 -50.25 -3.95 39.18
N SER A 2 -49.26 -3.20 38.66
CA SER A 2 -48.21 -3.69 37.74
C SER A 2 -47.25 -4.66 38.41
N ARG A 3 -46.81 -5.71 37.69
CA ARG A 3 -45.67 -6.56 38.10
C ARG A 3 -44.59 -6.63 37.01
N ARG A 4 -43.36 -6.48 37.49
CA ARG A 4 -42.11 -6.09 36.81
C ARG A 4 -41.52 -7.14 35.87
N ARG A 5 -40.87 -6.60 34.82
CA ARG A 5 -39.84 -7.21 33.95
C ARG A 5 -38.72 -7.90 34.75
N ARG A 6 -38.21 -9.02 34.24
CA ARG A 6 -36.78 -9.33 34.26
C ARG A 6 -36.36 -9.91 32.91
N ARG A 7 -35.60 -9.10 32.16
CA ARG A 7 -34.92 -9.45 30.91
C ARG A 7 -33.87 -10.54 31.20
N ARG A 8 -33.96 -11.67 30.51
CA ARG A 8 -32.80 -12.53 30.22
C ARG A 8 -31.90 -11.75 29.26
N GLY A 9 -30.78 -11.24 29.76
CA GLY A 9 -29.67 -10.88 28.90
C GLY A 9 -28.78 -12.11 28.76
N PRO A 10 -28.63 -12.71 27.57
CA PRO A 10 -27.56 -13.66 27.36
C PRO A 10 -26.26 -12.86 27.27
N GLY A 11 -25.29 -13.23 28.12
CA GLY A 11 -23.93 -12.77 27.99
C GLY A 11 -23.37 -13.15 26.62
N SER A 12 -22.66 -12.22 26.00
CA SER A 12 -21.74 -12.49 24.90
C SER A 12 -20.45 -11.75 25.19
N ALA A 13 -19.55 -12.42 25.90
CA ALA A 13 -18.14 -12.08 25.88
C ALA A 13 -17.59 -12.49 24.50
N LYS A 14 -17.23 -11.51 23.66
CA LYS A 14 -16.32 -11.64 22.51
C LYS A 14 -16.00 -10.21 22.05
N GLY A 15 -14.89 -9.60 22.43
CA GLY A 15 -13.55 -10.03 22.07
C GLY A 15 -13.06 -9.14 20.92
N ARG A 16 -12.16 -8.22 21.27
CA ARG A 16 -11.24 -7.46 20.40
C ARG A 16 -11.90 -6.35 19.56
N ASN A 17 -11.67 -5.11 20.00
CA ASN A 17 -11.40 -3.99 19.09
C ASN A 17 -10.19 -4.40 18.22
N ARG A 18 -10.42 -5.18 17.17
CA ARG A 18 -9.47 -5.35 16.08
C ARG A 18 -9.53 -4.05 15.30
N GLY A 19 -8.72 -3.09 15.71
CA GLY A 19 -8.35 -1.97 14.86
C GLY A 19 -7.79 -2.57 13.58
N GLY A 20 -8.61 -2.60 12.53
CA GLY A 20 -8.11 -2.96 11.21
C GLY A 20 -6.96 -2.03 10.82
N PRO A 21 -6.08 -2.46 9.90
CA PRO A 21 -4.93 -1.67 9.51
C PRO A 21 -5.39 -0.28 9.08
N ARG A 22 -4.94 0.75 9.81
CA ARG A 22 -5.28 2.12 9.47
C ARG A 22 -4.46 2.49 8.23
N ARG A 23 -5.12 2.94 7.17
CA ARG A 23 -4.47 3.52 5.98
C ARG A 23 -3.72 4.80 6.40
N ARG A 24 -2.47 4.62 6.82
CA ARG A 24 -1.58 5.65 7.37
C ARG A 24 -0.25 5.71 6.62
N ILE A 25 -0.10 4.96 5.54
CA ILE A 25 1.00 5.10 4.59
C ILE A 25 0.45 5.76 3.32
N LEU A 26 1.08 6.86 2.92
CA LEU A 26 0.78 7.60 1.72
C LEU A 26 1.69 7.16 0.58
N ILE A 27 1.11 7.04 -0.61
CA ILE A 27 1.84 6.77 -1.84
C ILE A 27 1.52 7.88 -2.84
N THR A 28 2.50 8.72 -3.15
CA THR A 28 2.32 9.96 -3.94
C THR A 28 3.28 10.01 -5.14
N SER A 29 3.07 10.99 -6.02
CA SER A 29 3.88 11.23 -7.24
C SER A 29 4.14 9.98 -8.08
N ALA A 30 3.12 9.14 -8.20
CA ALA A 30 3.20 7.87 -8.91
C ALA A 30 3.44 8.13 -10.40
N SER A 31 4.50 7.52 -10.94
CA SER A 31 4.91 7.65 -12.33
C SER A 31 5.54 6.33 -12.80
N PRO A 32 5.53 6.04 -14.11
CA PRO A 32 4.87 6.81 -15.16
C PRO A 32 3.34 6.70 -15.10
N THR A 33 2.66 7.65 -15.74
CA THR A 33 1.20 7.63 -15.98
C THR A 33 0.93 8.02 -17.43
N GLY A 34 -0.22 7.61 -17.96
CA GLY A 34 -0.58 7.90 -19.35
C GLY A 34 0.32 7.17 -20.35
N GLU A 35 0.64 7.82 -21.47
CA GLU A 35 1.41 7.22 -22.56
C GLU A 35 2.92 7.44 -22.38
N VAL A 36 3.68 6.36 -22.49
CA VAL A 36 5.14 6.33 -22.41
C VAL A 36 5.70 5.88 -23.75
N LYS A 37 6.69 6.61 -24.25
CA LYS A 37 7.39 6.28 -25.50
C LYS A 37 8.53 5.32 -25.24
N GLY A 38 8.59 4.25 -26.03
CA GLY A 38 9.66 3.26 -25.96
C GLY A 38 9.46 2.23 -24.84
N PRO A 39 10.18 1.10 -24.91
CA PRO A 39 9.94 -0.05 -24.04
C PRO A 39 10.51 0.12 -22.62
N GLY A 40 11.47 1.04 -22.43
CA GLY A 40 12.16 1.24 -21.15
C GLY A 40 11.57 2.39 -20.35
N THR A 41 11.14 2.12 -19.12
CA THR A 41 10.73 3.17 -18.18
C THR A 41 11.19 2.89 -16.76
N THR A 42 11.10 3.90 -15.91
CA THR A 42 11.38 3.78 -14.48
C THR A 42 10.14 4.18 -13.72
N ILE A 43 9.62 3.25 -12.94
CA ILE A 43 8.56 3.49 -11.99
C ILE A 43 9.13 4.31 -10.84
N GLN A 44 8.46 5.40 -10.47
CA GLN A 44 8.82 6.21 -9.30
C GLN A 44 7.58 6.57 -8.50
N ALA A 45 7.74 6.61 -7.18
CA ALA A 45 6.73 7.08 -6.23
C ALA A 45 7.42 7.56 -4.94
N PHE A 46 6.67 8.28 -4.10
CA PHE A 46 7.05 8.50 -2.71
C PHE A 46 6.16 7.64 -1.81
N VAL A 47 6.77 6.95 -0.84
CA VAL A 47 6.09 6.06 0.12
C VAL A 47 6.49 6.50 1.53
N GLU A 48 5.54 7.04 2.28
CA GLU A 48 5.80 7.70 3.57
C GLU A 48 4.68 7.41 4.57
N ALA A 49 5.02 7.26 5.85
CA ALA A 49 4.02 7.18 6.92
C ALA A 49 3.53 8.58 7.30
N MET A 50 2.22 8.74 7.49
CA MET A 50 1.57 10.01 7.84
C MET A 50 2.04 10.60 9.18
N ASP A 51 2.55 9.77 10.08
CA ASP A 51 3.07 10.18 11.38
C ASP A 51 4.57 10.50 11.35
N GLY A 52 5.18 10.53 10.16
CA GLY A 52 6.60 10.83 9.99
C GLY A 52 7.55 9.70 10.36
N SER A 53 7.03 8.51 10.70
CA SER A 53 7.88 7.34 10.92
C SER A 53 8.54 6.86 9.63
N TYR A 54 9.77 6.38 9.75
CA TYR A 54 10.49 5.81 8.61
C TYR A 54 10.01 4.39 8.32
N LEU A 55 9.74 4.12 7.05
CA LEU A 55 9.55 2.76 6.55
C LEU A 55 10.90 2.16 6.16
N SER A 56 11.01 0.84 6.20
CA SER A 56 12.11 0.10 5.62
C SER A 56 11.73 -0.40 4.22
N ARG A 57 12.72 -0.83 3.44
CA ARG A 57 12.46 -1.48 2.15
C ARG A 57 11.59 -2.73 2.31
N HIS A 58 11.73 -3.45 3.42
CA HIS A 58 11.01 -4.70 3.68
C HIS A 58 9.53 -4.49 4.00
N ASP A 59 9.13 -3.26 4.31
CA ASP A 59 7.73 -2.89 4.56
C ASP A 59 6.96 -2.61 3.25
N ILE A 60 7.61 -2.74 2.08
CA ILE A 60 7.07 -2.29 0.79
C ILE A 60 7.22 -3.39 -0.26
N ASP A 61 6.15 -3.66 -0.98
CA ASP A 61 6.12 -4.54 -2.15
C ASP A 61 5.69 -3.75 -3.39
N VAL A 62 6.31 -4.05 -4.53
CA VAL A 62 6.03 -3.40 -5.81
C VAL A 62 5.76 -4.47 -6.84
N TYR A 63 4.64 -4.34 -7.53
CA TYR A 63 4.22 -5.25 -8.58
C TYR A 63 4.06 -4.52 -9.91
N LEU A 64 4.48 -5.16 -10.99
CA LEU A 64 4.19 -4.76 -12.36
C LEU A 64 3.44 -5.90 -13.05
N ASP A 65 2.21 -5.64 -13.47
CA ASP A 65 1.29 -6.64 -14.04
C ASP A 65 1.11 -7.87 -13.13
N GLY A 66 1.15 -7.64 -11.82
CA GLY A 66 1.05 -8.68 -10.79
C GLY A 66 2.34 -9.47 -10.55
N GLN A 67 3.46 -9.11 -11.19
CA GLN A 67 4.78 -9.71 -10.93
C GLN A 67 5.58 -8.86 -9.94
N ASP A 68 6.22 -9.49 -8.96
CA ASP A 68 7.12 -8.83 -8.02
C ASP A 68 8.30 -8.16 -8.73
N MET A 69 8.56 -6.91 -8.36
CA MET A 69 9.61 -6.11 -8.95
C MET A 69 10.76 -5.88 -7.97
N ARG A 70 11.98 -5.87 -8.50
CA ARG A 70 13.13 -5.34 -7.77
C ARG A 70 13.08 -3.81 -7.79
N PHE A 71 13.26 -3.20 -6.63
CA PHE A 71 13.24 -1.76 -6.47
C PHE A 71 14.30 -1.28 -5.48
N SER A 72 14.59 0.01 -5.55
CA SER A 72 15.36 0.74 -4.56
C SER A 72 14.43 1.66 -3.77
N TYR A 73 14.70 1.80 -2.47
CA TYR A 73 13.93 2.67 -1.58
C TYR A 73 14.88 3.47 -0.68
N GLY A 74 14.76 4.79 -0.76
CA GLY A 74 15.49 5.71 0.11
C GLY A 74 14.71 5.95 1.39
N ARG A 75 15.11 5.28 2.49
CA ARG A 75 14.44 5.40 3.80
C ARG A 75 14.26 6.85 4.26
N SER A 76 15.26 7.70 4.08
CA SER A 76 15.23 9.10 4.51
C SER A 76 14.40 10.00 3.59
N SER A 77 14.28 9.67 2.31
CA SER A 77 13.61 10.50 1.30
C SER A 77 12.22 10.00 0.92
N GLY A 78 11.81 8.82 1.41
CA GLY A 78 10.58 8.15 0.99
C GLY A 78 10.58 7.73 -0.49
N ARG A 79 11.68 7.94 -1.23
CA ARG A 79 11.70 7.77 -2.67
C ARG A 79 11.83 6.31 -3.05
N LEU A 80 10.86 5.82 -3.80
CA LEU A 80 10.85 4.50 -4.42
C LEU A 80 11.17 4.62 -5.91
N THR A 81 12.08 3.78 -6.39
CA THR A 81 12.43 3.69 -7.81
C THR A 81 12.58 2.24 -8.26
N CYS A 82 11.97 1.90 -9.38
CA CYS A 82 11.99 0.55 -9.95
C CYS A 82 12.21 0.63 -11.47
N SER A 83 13.26 -0.02 -11.97
CA SER A 83 13.54 -0.12 -13.40
C SER A 83 12.75 -1.28 -14.00
N THR A 84 11.96 -1.02 -15.04
CA THR A 84 11.06 -2.04 -15.63
C THR A 84 11.73 -2.94 -16.66
N GLY A 85 12.94 -2.59 -17.11
CA GLY A 85 13.51 -3.21 -18.31
C GLY A 85 12.67 -2.89 -19.55
N SER A 86 12.65 -3.79 -20.52
CA SER A 86 11.87 -3.65 -21.75
C SER A 86 10.46 -4.20 -21.58
N LEU A 87 9.46 -3.33 -21.74
CA LEU A 87 8.04 -3.66 -21.72
C LEU A 87 7.48 -3.78 -23.13
N SER A 88 6.52 -4.70 -23.29
CA SER A 88 5.74 -4.82 -24.51
C SER A 88 4.86 -3.60 -24.74
N SER A 89 4.43 -3.36 -25.98
CA SER A 89 3.39 -2.36 -26.22
C SER A 89 2.07 -2.80 -25.59
N GLY A 90 1.39 -1.88 -24.90
CA GLY A 90 0.13 -2.18 -24.23
C GLY A 90 -0.02 -1.44 -22.91
N THR A 91 -1.12 -1.73 -22.21
CA THR A 91 -1.38 -1.20 -20.87
C THR A 91 -0.69 -2.06 -19.82
N HIS A 92 0.10 -1.40 -18.99
CA HIS A 92 0.77 -1.99 -17.83
C HIS A 92 0.18 -1.43 -16.54
N THR A 93 0.08 -2.28 -15.52
CA THR A 93 -0.46 -1.94 -14.20
C THR A 93 0.64 -2.00 -13.15
N VAL A 94 0.86 -0.89 -12.46
CA VAL A 94 1.74 -0.85 -11.29
C VAL A 94 0.90 -0.92 -10.03
N GLU A 95 1.37 -1.72 -9.09
CA GLU A 95 0.83 -1.75 -7.75
C GLU A 95 1.96 -1.58 -6.72
N VAL A 96 1.72 -0.73 -5.73
CA VAL A 96 2.61 -0.57 -4.58
C VAL A 96 1.78 -0.83 -3.35
N GLU A 97 2.21 -1.79 -2.54
CA GLU A 97 1.66 -2.11 -1.25
C GLU A 97 2.70 -1.82 -0.17
N ALA A 98 2.26 -1.29 0.96
CA ALA A 98 3.13 -1.03 2.09
C ALA A 98 2.43 -1.46 3.38
N TYR A 99 3.16 -2.17 4.23
CA TYR A 99 2.71 -2.69 5.51
C TYR A 99 3.83 -2.58 6.53
N THR A 100 3.55 -2.01 7.69
CA THR A 100 4.45 -2.07 8.84
C THR A 100 3.64 -2.22 10.12
N GLU A 101 4.23 -2.81 11.15
CA GLU A 101 3.63 -3.05 12.46
C GLU A 101 4.67 -2.78 13.55
N ASP A 102 4.30 -2.00 14.56
CA ASP A 102 5.16 -1.75 15.72
C ASP A 102 5.01 -2.84 16.80
N ASP A 103 5.92 -2.87 17.78
CA ASP A 103 5.92 -3.84 18.88
C ASP A 103 4.64 -3.80 19.75
N ASN A 104 3.86 -2.73 19.64
CA ASN A 104 2.59 -2.55 20.34
C ASN A 104 1.39 -3.08 19.53
N GLY A 105 1.63 -3.69 18.36
CA GLY A 105 0.61 -4.19 17.44
C GLY A 105 -0.11 -3.10 16.65
N ASN A 106 0.44 -1.89 16.57
CA ASN A 106 -0.11 -0.86 15.70
C ASN A 106 0.39 -1.07 14.28
N SER A 107 -0.49 -1.60 13.44
CA SER A 107 -0.24 -1.69 12.01
C SER A 107 -0.57 -0.40 11.26
N LYS A 108 0.16 -0.17 10.17
CA LYS A 108 -0.05 0.90 9.19
C LYS A 108 0.02 0.27 7.82
N THR A 109 -0.91 0.66 6.95
CA THR A 109 -0.93 0.19 5.57
C THR A 109 -1.06 1.33 4.59
N GLY A 110 -0.61 1.07 3.36
CA GLY A 110 -0.79 1.92 2.19
C GLY A 110 -0.89 1.04 0.96
N ARG A 111 -1.77 1.40 0.03
CA ARG A 111 -1.84 0.73 -1.28
C ARG A 111 -2.17 1.74 -2.34
N LYS A 112 -1.46 1.66 -3.46
CA LYS A 112 -1.77 2.44 -4.66
C LYS A 112 -1.58 1.58 -5.89
N ARG A 113 -2.54 1.70 -6.80
CA ARG A 113 -2.51 1.05 -8.09
C ARG A 113 -2.76 2.08 -9.18
N TRP A 114 -1.98 2.04 -10.24
CA TRP A 114 -2.15 2.92 -11.39
C TRP A 114 -1.70 2.22 -12.67
N THR A 115 -2.03 2.81 -13.80
CA THR A 115 -1.70 2.25 -15.12
C THR A 115 -0.97 3.27 -15.98
N PHE A 116 -0.20 2.74 -16.93
CA PHE A 116 0.43 3.49 -18.01
C PHE A 116 0.43 2.62 -19.27
N MET A 117 0.61 3.24 -20.42
CA MET A 117 0.60 2.57 -21.72
C MET A 117 1.94 2.75 -22.42
N ILE A 118 2.53 1.66 -22.90
CA ILE A 118 3.72 1.69 -23.75
C ILE A 118 3.28 1.74 -25.21
N LYS A 119 3.71 2.78 -25.92
CA LYS A 119 3.56 2.89 -27.38
C LYS A 119 4.81 2.40 -28.11
N LYS A 120 4.58 1.78 -29.27
CA LYS A 120 5.63 1.50 -30.25
C LYS A 120 6.09 2.80 -30.91
#